data_AF-A0A6H9GL40-F1
#
_entry.id   AF-A0A6H9GL40-F1
#
_cell.length_a   1.000
_cell.length_b   1.000
_cell.length_c   1.000
_cell.angle_alpha   90.00
_cell.angle_beta   90.00
_cell.angle_gamma   90.00
#
_symmetry.space_group_name_H-M   'P 1'
#
loop_
_entity.id
_entity.type
_entity.pdbx_description
1 polymer ?
#
loop_
_entity_poly.entity_id
_entity_poly.type
_entity_poly.pdbx_seq_one_letter_code
_entity_poly.pdbx_strand_id
1 'polypeptide(L)'
;MDAAISCFEGWSEPQAENFIAYLNKHKHRIVNYDYLQAEGISIGSGSGSSKIKQIAHGLKITGASWESGNVPQVLRHRWAYLNSCLF
;
A
#
# COMPACT_ATOMS: atom_id res chain seq x y z
N MET A 1 13.44 -7.74 10.99
CA MET A 1 12.64 -8.88 10.45
C MET A 1 12.65 -10.05 11.43
N ASP A 2 13.82 -10.47 11.89
CA ASP A 2 13.95 -11.56 12.88
C ASP A 2 13.23 -11.26 14.20
N ALA A 3 13.29 -10.01 14.67
CA ALA A 3 12.52 -9.55 15.84
C ALA A 3 11.00 -9.74 15.66
N ALA A 4 10.47 -9.55 14.44
CA ALA A 4 9.05 -9.74 14.17
C ALA A 4 8.67 -11.22 14.12
N ILE A 5 9.56 -12.09 13.64
CA ILE A 5 9.35 -13.55 13.65
C ILE A 5 9.37 -14.07 15.09
N SER A 6 10.27 -13.57 15.93
CA SER A 6 10.35 -13.95 17.34
C SER A 6 9.09 -13.61 18.14
N CYS A 7 8.38 -12.53 17.80
CA CYS A 7 7.09 -12.21 18.42
C CYS A 7 6.00 -13.29 18.23
N PHE A 8 6.15 -14.17 17.22
CA PHE A 8 5.21 -15.25 16.93
C PHE A 8 5.81 -16.64 17.23
N GLU A 9 6.98 -16.71 17.88
CA GLU A 9 7.56 -17.98 18.32
C GLU A 9 6.64 -18.67 19.34
N GLY A 10 6.32 -19.94 19.10
CA GLY A 10 5.43 -20.73 19.95
C GLY A 10 3.94 -20.62 19.62
N TRP A 11 3.55 -19.80 18.64
CA TRP A 11 2.16 -19.73 18.18
C TRP A 11 1.95 -20.76 17.06
N SER A 12 1.02 -21.70 17.25
CA SER A 12 0.70 -22.76 16.27
C SER A 12 -0.58 -22.46 15.46
N GLU A 13 -1.01 -21.21 15.47
CA GLU A 13 -2.19 -20.79 14.72
C GLU A 13 -1.84 -20.71 13.23
N PRO A 14 -2.71 -21.21 12.32
CA PRO A 14 -2.43 -21.19 10.88
C PRO A 14 -2.12 -19.80 10.34
N GLN A 15 -2.67 -18.74 10.93
CA GLN A 15 -2.40 -17.35 10.56
C GLN A 15 -0.95 -16.96 10.85
N ALA A 16 -0.44 -17.32 12.04
CA ALA A 16 0.94 -17.03 12.45
C ALA A 16 1.94 -17.81 11.59
N GLU A 17 1.68 -19.09 11.34
CA GLU A 17 2.52 -19.93 10.47
C GLU A 17 2.57 -19.40 9.03
N ASN A 18 1.43 -19.04 8.45
CA ASN A 18 1.35 -18.47 7.11
C ASN A 18 2.08 -17.12 7.03
N PHE A 19 1.99 -16.29 8.07
CA PHE A 19 2.69 -15.01 8.13
C PHE A 19 4.21 -15.21 8.18
N ILE A 20 4.71 -16.10 9.03
CA ILE A 20 6.14 -16.44 9.12
C ILE A 20 6.64 -17.02 7.78
N ALA A 21 5.87 -17.93 7.16
CA ALA A 21 6.21 -18.50 5.86
C ALA A 21 6.28 -17.43 4.76
N TYR A 22 5.33 -16.50 4.74
CA TYR A 22 5.34 -15.37 3.81
C TYR A 22 6.59 -14.51 3.98
N LEU A 23 6.91 -14.12 5.22
CA LEU A 23 8.10 -13.33 5.53
C LEU A 23 9.37 -14.05 5.05
N ASN A 24 9.54 -15.33 5.39
CA ASN A 24 10.71 -16.11 4.99
C ASN A 24 10.86 -16.21 3.47
N LYS A 25 9.76 -16.42 2.74
CA LYS A 25 9.75 -16.49 1.28
C LYS A 25 10.10 -15.16 0.61
N HIS A 26 9.58 -14.06 1.15
CA HIS A 26 9.65 -12.74 0.52
C HIS A 26 10.71 -11.80 1.10
N LYS A 27 11.52 -12.25 2.07
CA LYS A 27 12.56 -11.44 2.72
C LYS A 27 13.48 -10.68 1.77
N HIS A 28 13.81 -11.27 0.62
CA HIS A 28 14.67 -10.65 -0.39
C HIS A 28 14.01 -9.47 -1.14
N ARG A 29 12.67 -9.37 -1.11
CA ARG A 29 11.89 -8.27 -1.72
C ARG A 29 11.45 -7.23 -0.71
N ILE A 30 11.46 -7.58 0.59
CA ILE A 30 11.06 -6.70 1.66
C ILE A 30 12.21 -5.73 1.91
N VAL A 31 11.94 -4.45 1.69
CA VAL A 31 12.94 -3.40 1.82
C VAL A 31 13.24 -3.15 3.30
N ASN A 32 14.45 -2.72 3.63
CA ASN A 32 14.82 -2.34 4.98
C ASN A 32 14.11 -1.03 5.39
N TYR A 33 12.97 -1.17 6.06
CA TYR A 33 12.16 -0.04 6.52
C TYR A 33 12.90 0.86 7.49
N ASP A 34 13.64 0.28 8.44
CA ASP A 34 14.35 1.04 9.47
C ASP A 34 15.41 1.95 8.85
N TYR A 35 16.18 1.41 7.89
CA TYR A 35 17.18 2.17 7.15
C TYR A 35 16.54 3.32 6.34
N LEU A 36 15.48 3.03 5.59
CA LEU A 36 14.87 4.03 4.70
C LEU A 36 14.12 5.11 5.48
N GLN A 37 13.56 4.76 6.65
CA GLN A 37 13.00 5.74 7.56
C GLN A 37 14.09 6.65 8.16
N ALA A 38 15.26 6.10 8.51
CA ALA A 38 16.40 6.89 8.99
C ALA A 38 16.94 7.84 7.92
N GLU A 39 16.95 7.42 6.64
CA GLU A 39 17.25 8.27 5.47
C GLU A 39 16.16 9.30 5.15
N GLY A 40 15.06 9.34 5.91
CA GLY A 40 13.95 10.27 5.70
C GLY A 40 13.04 9.92 4.52
N ILE A 41 13.21 8.73 3.91
CA ILE A 41 12.33 8.25 2.85
C ILE A 41 11.04 7.76 3.50
N SER A 42 9.95 8.48 3.26
CA SER A 42 8.62 8.14 3.80
C SER A 42 8.04 6.88 3.13
N ILE A 43 8.36 5.70 3.67
CA ILE A 43 7.80 4.39 3.23
C ILE A 43 6.59 3.96 4.09
N GLY A 44 6.25 4.74 5.12
CA GLY A 44 5.06 4.51 5.91
C GLY A 44 3.75 4.63 5.10
N SER A 45 2.73 3.88 5.53
CA SER A 45 1.35 3.89 4.96
C SER A 45 0.70 5.28 4.89
N GLY A 46 1.27 6.31 5.53
CA GLY A 46 0.74 7.67 5.54
C GLY A 46 0.60 8.29 4.15
N SER A 47 1.70 8.56 3.45
CA SER A 47 1.65 9.36 2.21
C SER A 47 1.00 8.59 1.03
N GLY A 48 1.41 7.34 0.79
CA GLY A 48 0.88 6.53 -0.31
C GLY A 48 -0.59 6.14 -0.13
N SER A 49 -0.95 5.58 1.03
CA SER A 49 -2.32 5.14 1.28
C SER A 49 -3.29 6.31 1.38
N SER A 50 -2.85 7.48 1.85
CA SER A 50 -3.71 8.67 1.88
C SER A 50 -4.03 9.18 0.48
N LYS A 51 -3.05 9.18 -0.44
CA LYS A 51 -3.30 9.51 -1.85
C LYS A 51 -4.27 8.52 -2.50
N ILE A 52 -4.08 7.22 -2.27
CA ILE A 52 -5.01 6.18 -2.77
C ILE A 52 -6.42 6.39 -2.21
N LYS A 53 -6.54 6.70 -0.92
CA LYS A 53 -7.84 7.00 -0.28
C LYS A 53 -8.49 8.25 -0.85
N GLN A 54 -7.74 9.32 -1.11
CA GLN A 54 -8.25 10.54 -1.73
C GLN A 54 -8.76 10.29 -3.16
N ILE A 55 -8.03 9.49 -3.95
CA ILE A 55 -8.47 9.05 -5.28
C ILE A 55 -9.76 8.24 -5.15
N ALA A 56 -9.80 7.21 -4.30
CA ALA A 56 -10.98 6.38 -4.12
C ALA A 56 -12.21 7.18 -3.65
N HIS A 57 -12.03 8.12 -2.72
CA HIS A 57 -13.09 8.98 -2.22
C HIS A 57 -13.66 9.88 -3.33
N GLY A 58 -12.81 10.49 -4.15
CA GLY A 58 -13.25 11.35 -5.26
C GLY A 58 -13.88 10.61 -6.45
N LEU A 59 -13.82 9.28 -6.46
CA LEU A 59 -14.33 8.45 -7.55
C LEU A 59 -15.60 7.68 -7.20
N LYS A 60 -15.95 7.60 -5.91
CA LYS A 60 -17.15 6.91 -5.46
C LYS A 60 -18.38 7.78 -5.72
N ILE A 61 -19.05 7.56 -6.85
CA ILE A 61 -20.39 8.09 -7.11
C ILE A 61 -21.38 7.01 -6.68
N THR A 62 -22.17 7.29 -5.65
CA THR A 62 -23.18 6.35 -5.13
C THR A 62 -24.18 6.00 -6.24
N GLY A 63 -24.32 4.71 -6.55
CA GLY A 63 -25.25 4.20 -7.58
C GLY A 63 -24.68 4.14 -9.01
N ALA A 64 -23.44 4.58 -9.24
CA ALA A 64 -22.78 4.43 -10.55
C ALA A 64 -21.96 3.14 -10.63
N SER A 65 -21.97 2.50 -11.80
CA SER A 65 -21.05 1.41 -12.16
C SER A 65 -19.91 1.93 -13.02
N TRP A 66 -18.75 1.28 -12.94
CA TRP A 66 -17.57 1.64 -13.71
C TRP A 66 -17.63 1.03 -15.11
N GLU A 67 -17.42 1.87 -16.13
CA GLU A 67 -17.01 1.39 -17.45
C GLU A 67 -15.48 1.26 -17.49
N SER A 68 -15.00 0.04 -17.73
CA SER A 68 -13.58 -0.31 -17.72
C SER A 68 -12.76 0.54 -18.71
N GLY A 69 -13.34 0.88 -19.86
CA GLY A 69 -12.70 1.72 -20.88
C GLY A 69 -12.38 3.15 -20.41
N ASN A 70 -13.10 3.66 -19.42
CA ASN A 70 -12.95 5.03 -18.92
C ASN A 70 -11.95 5.14 -17.77
N VAL A 71 -11.52 4.01 -17.17
CA VAL A 71 -10.61 3.98 -16.02
C VAL A 71 -9.32 4.76 -16.27
N PRO A 72 -8.61 4.62 -17.41
CA PRO A 72 -7.35 5.34 -17.63
C PRO A 72 -7.54 6.87 -17.73
N GLN A 73 -8.63 7.33 -18.34
CA GLN A 73 -8.94 8.75 -18.46
C GLN A 73 -9.27 9.35 -17.09
N VAL A 74 -10.12 8.68 -16.32
CA VAL A 74 -10.56 9.13 -15.00
C VAL A 74 -9.38 9.20 -14.02
N LEU A 75 -8.51 8.19 -14.00
CA LEU A 75 -7.31 8.21 -13.17
C LEU A 75 -6.36 9.36 -13.54
N ARG A 76 -6.16 9.62 -14.84
CA ARG A 76 -5.31 10.72 -15.33
C ARG A 76 -5.83 12.09 -14.87
N HIS A 77 -7.13 12.32 -15.00
CA HIS A 77 -7.74 13.57 -14.56
C HIS A 77 -7.60 13.78 -13.04
N ARG A 78 -7.78 12.72 -12.25
CA ARG A 78 -7.59 12.80 -10.79
C ARG A 78 -6.13 13.01 -10.40
N TRP A 79 -5.19 12.41 -11.12
CA TRP A 79 -3.77 12.61 -10.88
C TRP A 79 -3.34 14.04 -11.17
N ALA A 80 -3.78 14.62 -12.29
CA ALA A 80 -3.53 16.01 -12.63
C ALA A 80 -4.08 16.96 -11.55
N TYR A 81 -5.33 16.73 -11.12
CA TYR A 81 -5.97 17.51 -10.06
C TYR A 81 -5.19 17.44 -8.73
N LEU A 82 -4.81 16.24 -8.27
CA LEU A 82 -4.08 16.07 -7.01
C LEU A 82 -2.66 16.64 -7.05
N ASN A 83 -2.04 16.70 -8.23
CA ASN A 83 -0.70 17.27 -8.42
C ASN A 83 -0.73 18.77 -8.77
N SER A 84 -1.91 19.42 -8.80
CA SER A 84 -2.07 20.80 -9.26
C SER A 84 -1.50 21.06 -10.67
N CYS A 85 -1.47 20.02 -11.51
CA CYS A 85 -1.09 20.16 -12.90
C CYS A 85 -2.35 20.49 -13.72
N LEU A 86 -2.32 21.61 -14.45
CA LEU A 86 -3.28 21.87 -15.52
C LEU A 86 -2.94 20.96 -16.71
N PHE A 87 -3.97 20.40 -17.33
CA PHE A 87 -3.89 19.47 -18.47
C PHE A 87 -3.11 20.04 -19.65
#